data_AF-A0A7J6QHZ1-F1
#
_entry.id   AF-A0A7J6QHZ1-F1
#
_cell.length_a   1.000
_cell.length_b   1.000
_cell.length_c   1.000
_cell.angle_alpha   90.00
_cell.angle_beta   90.00
_cell.angle_gamma   90.00
#
_symmetry.space_group_name_H-M   'P 1'
#
loop_
_entity.id
_entity.type
_entity.pdbx_description
1 polymer ?
#
loop_
_entity_poly.entity_id
_entity_poly.type
_entity_poly.pdbx_seq_one_letter_code
_entity_poly.pdbx_strand_id
1 'polypeptide(L)'
;MVHYGHSCLTPVDQTVVYTIYVLVRISYDVNHMTASLAAAVPPEQRPVALMATVQFSQMLDEAKDIMRRKYGWEADDLFVPQIKPLSKGETLGCTAPSLDDCAKTIYYVADGRFHLEGAMLASPTIKNV
;
A
#
# COMPACT_ATOMS: atom_id res chain seq x y z
N MET A 1 -25.42 -11.81 -5.11
CA MET A 1 -24.39 -11.96 -4.06
C MET A 1 -23.96 -10.58 -3.59
N VAL A 2 -23.68 -10.40 -2.30
CA VAL A 2 -23.00 -9.20 -1.80
C VAL A 2 -21.64 -9.62 -1.27
N HIS A 3 -20.57 -9.04 -1.81
CA HIS A 3 -19.20 -9.41 -1.52
C HIS A 3 -18.51 -8.26 -0.76
N TYR A 4 -18.16 -8.49 0.50
CA TYR A 4 -17.58 -7.46 1.37
C TYR A 4 -16.06 -7.58 1.45
N GLY A 5 -15.39 -6.43 1.60
CA GLY A 5 -14.00 -6.37 2.08
C GLY A 5 -12.92 -6.60 1.01
N HIS A 6 -13.30 -6.83 -0.25
CA HIS A 6 -12.36 -7.02 -1.34
C HIS A 6 -12.71 -6.17 -2.56
N SER A 7 -11.69 -5.80 -3.33
CA SER A 7 -11.83 -5.22 -4.66
C SER A 7 -12.25 -6.30 -5.67
N CYS A 8 -13.04 -5.93 -6.67
CA CYS A 8 -13.30 -6.82 -7.80
C CYS A 8 -12.10 -6.78 -8.77
N LEU A 9 -11.57 -7.95 -9.13
CA LEU A 9 -10.42 -8.06 -10.05
C LEU A 9 -10.83 -8.21 -11.52
N THR A 10 -12.12 -8.37 -11.78
CA THR A 10 -12.69 -8.52 -13.12
C THR A 10 -13.87 -7.56 -13.29
N PRO A 11 -14.29 -7.24 -14.52
CA PRO A 11 -15.53 -6.50 -14.73
C PRO A 11 -16.73 -7.24 -14.13
N VAL A 12 -17.60 -6.53 -13.40
CA VAL A 12 -18.74 -7.13 -12.67
C VAL A 12 -19.82 -7.67 -13.61
N ASP A 13 -19.89 -7.17 -14.83
CA ASP A 13 -20.78 -7.62 -15.91
C ASP A 13 -20.37 -8.98 -16.51
N GLN A 14 -19.17 -9.48 -16.18
CA GLN A 14 -18.68 -10.80 -16.57
C GLN A 14 -18.99 -11.88 -15.52
N THR A 15 -19.71 -11.55 -14.44
CA THR A 15 -20.07 -12.50 -13.39
C THR A 15 -21.36 -13.25 -13.73
N VAL A 16 -21.37 -14.58 -13.52
CA VAL A 16 -22.58 -15.42 -13.72
C VAL A 16 -23.67 -15.09 -12.71
N VAL A 17 -23.28 -14.60 -11.53
CA VAL A 17 -24.17 -14.20 -10.44
C VAL A 17 -24.04 -12.70 -10.23
N TYR A 18 -25.16 -11.98 -10.30
CA TYR A 18 -25.19 -10.55 -9.98
C TYR A 18 -24.54 -10.28 -8.63
N THR A 19 -23.45 -9.52 -8.65
CA THR A 19 -22.60 -9.29 -7.48
C THR A 19 -22.39 -7.81 -7.24
N ILE A 20 -22.62 -7.38 -6.01
CA ILE A 20 -22.28 -6.05 -5.52
C ILE A 20 -21.04 -6.18 -4.64
N TYR A 21 -20.00 -5.40 -4.95
CA TYR A 21 -18.81 -5.30 -4.13
C TYR A 21 -18.95 -4.14 -3.15
N VAL A 22 -18.83 -4.43 -1.86
CA VAL A 22 -18.89 -3.44 -0.79
C VAL A 22 -17.49 -3.32 -0.20
N LEU A 23 -16.81 -2.24 -0.52
CA LEU A 23 -15.49 -1.94 0.05
C LEU A 23 -15.63 -1.66 1.54
N VAL A 24 -14.83 -2.36 2.34
CA VAL A 24 -14.72 -2.14 3.78
C VAL A 24 -13.40 -1.45 4.04
N ARG A 25 -13.45 -0.30 4.71
CA ARG A 25 -12.27 0.45 5.15
C ARG A 25 -12.08 0.27 6.64
N ILE A 26 -10.86 -0.03 7.04
CA ILE A 26 -10.42 0.05 8.44
C ILE A 26 -9.81 1.43 8.66
N SER A 27 -10.30 2.14 9.67
CA SER A 27 -9.72 3.43 10.08
C SER A 27 -8.61 3.20 11.10
N TYR A 28 -7.53 3.97 10.97
CA TYR A 28 -6.39 3.96 11.88
C TYR A 28 -5.86 5.38 12.08
N ASP A 29 -5.07 5.59 13.12
CA ASP A 29 -4.46 6.90 13.38
C ASP A 29 -3.29 7.15 12.41
N VAL A 30 -3.55 7.91 11.35
CA VAL A 30 -2.54 8.28 10.34
C VAL A 30 -1.46 9.18 10.94
N ASN A 31 -1.76 10.02 11.94
CA ASN A 31 -0.76 10.86 12.58
C ASN A 31 0.22 10.01 13.37
N HIS A 32 -0.28 9.00 14.09
CA HIS A 32 0.58 8.06 14.79
C HIS A 32 1.42 7.24 13.81
N MET A 33 0.82 6.71 12.74
CA MET A 33 1.54 5.94 11.72
C MET A 33 2.64 6.77 11.04
N THR A 34 2.35 8.00 10.63
CA THR A 34 3.33 8.89 9.99
C THR A 34 4.45 9.31 10.93
N ALA A 35 4.15 9.52 12.22
CA ALA A 35 5.19 9.74 13.24
C ALA A 35 6.12 8.53 13.37
N SER A 36 5.56 7.32 13.38
CA SER A 36 6.33 6.07 13.42
C SER A 36 7.18 5.87 12.17
N LEU A 37 6.63 6.12 10.97
CA LEU A 37 7.37 6.08 9.71
C LEU A 37 8.54 7.08 9.70
N ALA A 38 8.29 8.34 10.11
CA ALA A 38 9.31 9.38 10.15
C ALA A 38 10.45 9.05 11.13
N ALA A 39 10.15 8.39 12.26
CA ALA A 39 11.14 7.97 13.24
C ALA A 39 11.91 6.71 12.80
N ALA A 40 11.28 5.82 12.05
CA ALA A 40 11.85 4.54 11.65
C ALA A 40 12.76 4.62 10.41
N VAL A 41 12.48 5.53 9.47
CA VAL A 41 13.16 5.56 8.16
C VAL A 41 14.09 6.77 8.02
N PRO A 42 15.41 6.56 8.09
CA PRO A 42 16.38 7.63 7.90
C PRO A 42 16.52 8.00 6.41
N PRO A 43 17.07 9.19 6.08
CA PRO A 43 17.13 9.68 4.70
C PRO A 43 17.81 8.75 3.69
N GLU A 44 18.85 8.02 4.09
CA GLU A 44 19.60 7.09 3.24
C GLU A 44 18.76 5.89 2.75
N GLN A 45 17.69 5.56 3.49
CA GLN A 45 16.75 4.47 3.19
C GLN A 45 15.55 4.90 2.34
N ARG A 46 15.56 6.15 1.83
CA ARG A 46 14.55 6.66 0.88
C ARG A 46 15.04 6.52 -0.57
N PRO A 47 14.15 6.33 -1.57
CA PRO A 47 12.68 6.42 -1.52
C PRO A 47 11.96 5.25 -0.82
N VAL A 48 10.81 5.55 -0.19
CA VAL A 48 9.94 4.57 0.47
C VAL A 48 8.70 4.28 -0.37
N ALA A 49 8.41 3.00 -0.60
CA ALA A 49 7.13 2.55 -1.16
C ALA A 49 6.12 2.32 -0.03
N LEU A 50 5.03 3.08 -0.03
CA LEU A 50 3.95 2.97 0.95
C LEU A 50 2.83 2.09 0.39
N MET A 51 2.63 0.93 1.00
CA MET A 51 1.74 -0.13 0.51
C MET A 51 0.83 -0.65 1.63
N ALA A 52 -0.25 -1.32 1.26
CA ALA A 52 -1.26 -1.82 2.19
C ALA A 52 -2.11 -2.94 1.57
N THR A 53 -2.91 -3.60 2.39
CA THR A 53 -4.08 -4.35 1.88
C THR A 53 -5.24 -3.38 1.59
N VAL A 54 -6.21 -3.84 0.80
CA VAL A 54 -7.36 -3.05 0.34
C VAL A 54 -8.10 -2.30 1.45
N GLN A 55 -8.16 -2.86 2.66
CA GLN A 55 -8.90 -2.28 3.78
C GLN A 55 -8.22 -1.02 4.36
N PHE A 56 -6.91 -0.85 4.14
CA PHE A 56 -6.13 0.28 4.68
C PHE A 56 -5.66 1.27 3.59
N SER A 57 -5.66 0.86 2.31
CA SER A 57 -5.03 1.62 1.20
C SER A 57 -5.60 3.03 0.99
N GLN A 58 -6.86 3.28 1.37
CA GLN A 58 -7.53 4.58 1.16
C GLN A 58 -6.92 5.74 1.97
N MET A 59 -6.12 5.47 3.00
CA MET A 59 -5.50 6.50 3.86
C MET A 59 -4.03 6.78 3.52
N LEU A 60 -3.46 6.11 2.51
CA LEU A 60 -2.04 6.25 2.17
C LEU A 60 -1.72 7.60 1.52
N ASP A 61 -2.63 8.15 0.72
CA ASP A 61 -2.45 9.49 0.12
C ASP A 61 -2.45 10.59 1.20
N GLU A 62 -3.31 10.46 2.22
CA GLU A 62 -3.32 11.36 3.39
C GLU A 62 -1.99 11.28 4.14
N ALA A 63 -1.47 10.05 4.37
CA ALA A 63 -0.18 9.85 5.00
C ALA A 63 0.95 10.54 4.22
N LYS A 64 0.96 10.40 2.89
CA LYS A 64 1.95 11.04 2.02
C LYS A 64 1.95 12.57 2.16
N ASP A 65 0.76 13.16 2.21
CA ASP A 65 0.61 14.61 2.40
C ASP A 65 1.03 15.09 3.80
N ILE A 66 0.84 14.28 4.84
CA ILE A 66 1.33 14.57 6.20
C ILE A 66 2.85 14.50 6.23
N MET A 67 3.45 13.47 5.62
CA MET A 67 4.91 13.32 5.55
C MET A 67 5.57 14.53 4.88
N ARG A 68 5.01 15.02 3.77
CA ARG A 68 5.49 16.24 3.10
C ARG A 68 5.34 17.48 3.97
N ARG A 69 4.15 17.72 4.53
CA ARG A 69 3.84 18.99 5.21
C ARG A 69 4.41 19.10 6.62
N LYS A 70 4.44 18.01 7.37
CA LYS A 70 4.81 18.00 8.80
C LYS A 70 6.25 17.57 9.04
N TYR A 71 6.75 16.63 8.23
CA TYR A 71 8.07 16.04 8.42
C TYR A 71 9.09 16.50 7.36
N GLY A 72 8.68 17.33 6.41
CA GLY A 72 9.57 17.91 5.40
C GLY A 72 10.14 16.88 4.43
N TRP A 73 9.44 15.77 4.20
CA TRP A 73 9.83 14.78 3.20
C TRP A 73 9.57 15.32 1.79
N GLU A 74 10.50 15.07 0.87
CA GLU A 74 10.36 15.51 -0.52
C GLU A 74 9.32 14.65 -1.27
N ALA A 75 8.87 15.12 -2.45
CA ALA A 75 7.87 14.41 -3.24
C ALA A 75 8.31 12.99 -3.65
N ASP A 76 9.63 12.80 -3.82
CA ASP A 76 10.24 11.53 -4.24
C ASP A 76 10.73 10.69 -3.05
N ASP A 77 10.64 11.18 -1.82
CA ASP A 77 11.03 10.42 -0.62
C ASP A 77 10.03 9.30 -0.28
N LEU A 78 8.77 9.46 -0.69
CA LEU A 78 7.66 8.56 -0.36
C LEU A 78 6.65 8.52 -1.51
N PHE A 79 6.35 7.33 -2.00
CA PHE A 79 5.37 7.15 -3.07
C PHE A 79 4.44 5.96 -2.80
N VAL A 80 3.26 5.99 -3.43
CA VAL A 80 2.24 4.95 -3.33
C VAL A 80 2.16 4.25 -4.70
N PRO A 81 2.73 3.04 -4.85
CA PRO A 81 2.78 2.35 -6.15
C PRO A 81 1.39 1.84 -6.58
N GLN A 82 1.20 1.54 -7.85
CA GLN A 82 -0.04 0.93 -8.35
C GLN A 82 0.24 -0.06 -9.47
N ILE A 83 -0.35 -1.26 -9.39
CA ILE A 83 -0.45 -2.22 -10.48
C ILE A 83 -1.92 -2.46 -10.79
N LYS A 84 -2.34 -2.25 -12.04
CA LYS A 84 -3.73 -2.51 -12.44
C LYS A 84 -4.00 -4.02 -12.46
N PRO A 85 -5.20 -4.48 -12.06
CA PRO A 85 -6.41 -3.69 -11.77
C PRO A 85 -6.51 -3.17 -10.32
N LEU A 86 -5.50 -3.35 -9.47
CA LEU A 86 -5.55 -2.96 -8.06
C LEU A 86 -5.57 -1.44 -7.87
N SER A 87 -6.12 -1.02 -6.73
CA SER A 87 -6.10 0.37 -6.28
C SER A 87 -4.67 0.82 -5.96
N LYS A 88 -4.44 2.14 -5.89
CA LYS A 88 -3.15 2.67 -5.44
C LYS A 88 -2.78 2.13 -4.06
N GLY A 89 -1.55 1.67 -3.91
CA GLY A 89 -0.99 1.11 -2.69
C GLY A 89 -1.52 -0.27 -2.32
N GLU A 90 -2.52 -0.80 -3.03
CA GLU A 90 -3.10 -2.12 -2.76
C GLU A 90 -2.17 -3.23 -3.24
N THR A 91 -2.01 -4.27 -2.42
CA THR A 91 -1.21 -5.46 -2.73
C THR A 91 -1.97 -6.72 -2.35
N LEU A 92 -1.89 -7.74 -3.21
CA LEU A 92 -2.38 -9.09 -2.94
C LEU A 92 -1.20 -10.04 -2.74
N GLY A 93 -1.41 -11.15 -2.03
CA GLY A 93 -0.33 -12.12 -1.80
C GLY A 93 0.24 -12.72 -3.10
N CYS A 94 -0.55 -12.73 -4.17
CA CYS A 94 -0.14 -13.20 -5.49
C CYS A 94 0.10 -12.08 -6.51
N THR A 95 -0.05 -10.80 -6.13
CA THR A 95 0.08 -9.66 -7.05
C THR A 95 0.58 -8.44 -6.32
N ALA A 96 1.84 -8.08 -6.60
CA ALA A 96 2.52 -6.91 -6.07
C ALA A 96 3.29 -6.21 -7.21
N PRO A 97 3.47 -4.88 -7.17
CA PRO A 97 4.38 -4.20 -8.07
C PRO A 97 5.83 -4.64 -7.80
N SER A 98 6.64 -4.72 -8.86
CA SER A 98 8.10 -4.73 -8.68
C SER A 98 8.53 -3.29 -8.36
N LEU A 99 9.34 -3.17 -7.32
CA LEU A 99 9.86 -1.90 -6.81
C LEU A 99 11.38 -1.80 -6.98
N ASP A 100 11.98 -2.75 -7.70
CA ASP A 100 13.40 -2.72 -8.03
C ASP A 100 13.72 -1.40 -8.74
N ASP A 101 14.85 -0.80 -8.37
CA ASP A 101 15.33 0.52 -8.83
C ASP A 101 14.43 1.72 -8.47
N CYS A 102 13.27 1.51 -7.84
CA CYS A 102 12.29 2.55 -7.53
C CYS A 102 12.21 2.87 -6.03
N ALA A 103 12.41 1.88 -5.15
CA ALA A 103 12.41 2.06 -3.70
C ALA A 103 13.62 1.42 -3.04
N LYS A 104 14.01 1.97 -1.89
CA LYS A 104 14.97 1.36 -0.97
C LYS A 104 14.32 0.69 0.24
N THR A 105 13.08 1.10 0.55
CA THR A 105 12.31 0.62 1.70
C THR A 105 10.86 0.40 1.33
N ILE A 106 10.25 -0.66 1.84
CA ILE A 106 8.79 -0.86 1.81
C ILE A 106 8.26 -0.54 3.21
N TYR A 107 7.24 0.32 3.30
CA TYR A 107 6.48 0.50 4.53
C TYR A 107 5.06 -0.02 4.31
N TYR A 108 4.68 -1.05 5.06
CA TYR A 108 3.46 -1.81 4.79
C TYR A 108 2.43 -1.66 5.91
N VAL A 109 1.23 -1.20 5.55
CA VAL A 109 0.11 -1.00 6.49
C VAL A 109 -0.91 -2.13 6.32
N ALA A 110 -0.82 -3.15 7.17
CA ALA A 110 -1.81 -4.21 7.29
C ALA A 110 -1.57 -5.04 8.56
N ASP A 111 -2.51 -5.95 8.84
CA ASP A 111 -2.27 -7.08 9.72
C ASP A 111 -1.67 -8.27 8.96
N GLY A 112 -0.78 -9.01 9.64
CA GLY A 112 -0.10 -10.17 9.08
C GLY A 112 1.05 -9.82 8.13
N ARG A 113 1.84 -10.83 7.73
CA ARG A 113 3.07 -10.64 6.93
C ARG A 113 3.00 -11.19 5.51
N PHE A 114 1.99 -12.00 5.19
CA PHE A 114 1.93 -12.72 3.91
C PHE A 114 1.96 -11.81 2.68
N HIS A 115 1.19 -10.71 2.70
CA HIS A 115 1.16 -9.75 1.60
C HIS A 115 2.48 -8.97 1.45
N LEU A 116 3.10 -8.63 2.58
CA LEU A 116 4.40 -7.98 2.62
C LEU A 116 5.49 -8.90 2.05
N GLU A 117 5.48 -10.17 2.45
CA GLU A 117 6.39 -11.19 1.91
C GLU A 117 6.20 -11.36 0.39
N GLY A 118 4.95 -11.31 -0.10
CA GLY A 118 4.65 -11.27 -1.54
C GLY A 118 5.26 -10.06 -2.25
N ALA A 119 5.20 -8.87 -1.66
CA ALA A 119 5.82 -7.67 -2.19
C ALA A 119 7.36 -7.76 -2.21
N MET A 120 7.96 -8.35 -1.18
CA MET A 120 9.41 -8.60 -1.11
C MET A 120 9.86 -9.60 -2.17
N LEU A 121 9.09 -10.66 -2.42
CA LEU A 121 9.38 -11.63 -3.48
C LEU A 121 9.30 -11.00 -4.87
N ALA A 122 8.39 -10.05 -5.08
CA ALA A 122 8.27 -9.27 -6.32
C ALA A 122 9.37 -8.20 -6.48
N SER A 123 10.08 -7.85 -5.39
CA SER A 123 11.10 -6.80 -5.34
C SER A 123 12.35 -7.26 -4.57
N PRO A 124 13.05 -8.31 -5.05
CA PRO A 124 14.10 -9.00 -4.29
C PRO A 124 15.34 -8.15 -3.99
N THR A 125 15.48 -6.98 -4.65
CA THR A 125 16.60 -6.07 -4.41
C THR A 125 16.42 -5.21 -3.15
N ILE A 126 15.18 -5.09 -2.65
CA ILE A 126 14.86 -4.29 -1.47
C ILE A 126 15.19 -5.06 -0.20
N LYS A 127 15.96 -4.42 0.68
CA LYS A 127 16.46 -5.04 1.93
C LYS A 127 15.87 -4.43 3.20
N ASN A 128 15.19 -3.29 3.10
CA ASN A 128 14.60 -2.58 4.25
C ASN A 128 13.08 -2.69 4.18
N VAL A 129 12.48 -3.21 5.25
CA VAL A 129 11.04 -3.51 5.34
C VAL A 129 10.57 -3.24 6.77
#